data_AF-A0A832ENX1-F1
#
_entry.id   AF-A0A832ENX1-F1
#
_cell.length_a   1.000
_cell.length_b   1.000
_cell.length_c   1.000
_cell.angle_alpha   90.00
_cell.angle_beta   90.00
_cell.angle_gamma   90.00
#
_symmetry.space_group_name_H-M   'P 1'
#
loop_
_entity.id
_entity.type
_entity.pdbx_description
1 polymer ?
#
loop_
_entity_poly.entity_id
_entity_poly.type
_entity_poly.pdbx_seq_one_letter_code
_entity_poly.pdbx_strand_id
1 'polypeptide(L)'
;NILDNFRRKIIRENYYFLKDPHDRLIEAAVFGDTKRISPIIDYFKKTQTIHILSVSGVHMSFAFAIFYLLLFKFFSNIKLFYSRYNLKILASLGGIIFSLLYFNISGLEIPAVRSFIMMLLFVFSIIFGWQKNAYNILFFVACVFFIFYGFEVFSDISFVLSFVMTFFAIYFANVISRLRLKKFYAFLFFSIFMGIFSIPLSLHYFGYVSTTSFVSNIVLDPYFGFLIMPLSFLGIVFTFLPYYIKLPFFLLFDFVVKVYFQILVFLSDAAKIIHLHQPNSILVVMLYLFGIAIVEFLIYKFNVAFSLKADLSQ
;
A
#
# COMPACT_ATOMS: atom_id res chain seq x y z
N ASN A 1 7.11 24.54 -15.41
CA ASN A 1 7.72 23.76 -14.32
C ASN A 1 8.37 22.51 -14.92
N ILE A 2 9.65 22.21 -14.62
CA ILE A 2 10.39 21.09 -15.25
C ILE A 2 9.75 19.73 -14.90
N LEU A 3 9.31 19.57 -13.65
CA LEU A 3 8.63 18.37 -13.17
C LEU A 3 7.30 18.11 -13.90
N ASP A 4 6.50 19.15 -14.15
CA ASP A 4 5.25 19.00 -14.90
C ASP A 4 5.48 18.62 -16.36
N ASN A 5 6.58 19.07 -16.96
CA ASN A 5 6.95 18.67 -18.32
C ASN A 5 7.42 17.21 -18.35
N PHE A 6 8.18 16.79 -17.34
CA PHE A 6 8.61 15.40 -17.17
C PHE A 6 7.41 14.46 -16.97
N ARG A 7 6.51 14.78 -16.04
CA ARG A 7 5.27 14.04 -15.78
C ARG A 7 4.40 13.94 -17.04
N ARG A 8 4.19 15.06 -17.74
CA ARG A 8 3.41 15.07 -19.00
C ARG A 8 4.06 14.23 -20.11
N LYS A 9 5.39 14.18 -20.17
CA LYS A 9 6.09 13.31 -21.14
C LYS A 9 5.81 11.84 -20.86
N ILE A 10 5.91 11.40 -19.60
CA ILE A 10 5.65 10.01 -19.21
C ILE A 10 4.19 9.63 -19.49
N ILE A 11 3.25 10.50 -19.11
CA ILE A 11 1.82 10.29 -19.36
C ILE A 11 1.54 10.14 -20.88
N ARG A 12 2.16 10.98 -21.72
CA ARG A 12 2.02 10.84 -23.19
C ARG A 12 2.56 9.53 -23.75
N GLU A 13 3.66 9.04 -23.20
CA GLU A 13 4.25 7.75 -23.60
C GLU A 13 3.33 6.60 -23.17
N ASN A 14 2.78 6.66 -21.96
CA ASN A 14 1.77 5.70 -21.50
C ASN A 14 0.54 5.71 -22.41
N TYR A 15 0.02 6.87 -22.80
CA TYR A 15 -1.09 6.96 -23.76
C TYR A 15 -0.79 6.35 -25.12
N TYR A 16 0.45 6.49 -25.59
CA TYR A 16 0.83 5.99 -26.90
C TYR A 16 0.94 4.46 -26.91
N PHE A 17 1.46 3.89 -25.82
CA PHE A 17 1.81 2.47 -25.77
C PHE A 17 0.81 1.57 -25.05
N LEU A 18 0.11 2.08 -24.04
CA LEU A 18 -0.91 1.33 -23.29
C LEU A 18 -2.28 1.53 -23.94
N LYS A 19 -3.02 0.43 -24.09
CA LYS A 19 -4.36 0.48 -24.68
C LYS A 19 -5.37 1.00 -23.67
N ASP A 20 -6.42 1.65 -24.14
CA ASP A 20 -7.58 1.99 -23.31
C ASP A 20 -8.27 0.69 -22.84
N PRO A 21 -8.61 0.51 -21.55
CA PRO A 21 -8.52 1.48 -20.44
C PRO A 21 -7.28 1.29 -19.51
N HIS A 22 -6.25 0.56 -19.93
CA HIS A 22 -5.07 0.26 -19.14
C HIS A 22 -4.25 1.52 -18.79
N ASP A 23 -4.14 2.45 -19.73
CA ASP A 23 -3.52 3.77 -19.54
C ASP A 23 -4.13 4.52 -18.35
N ARG A 24 -5.46 4.54 -18.26
CA ARG A 24 -6.22 5.24 -17.20
C ARG A 24 -5.93 4.69 -15.81
N LEU A 25 -5.77 3.37 -15.69
CA LEU A 25 -5.42 2.74 -14.42
C LEU A 25 -4.04 3.21 -13.96
N ILE A 26 -3.04 3.14 -14.84
CA ILE A 26 -1.67 3.53 -14.51
C ILE A 26 -1.61 5.02 -14.13
N GLU A 27 -2.33 5.87 -14.84
CA GLU A 27 -2.35 7.30 -14.57
C GLU A 27 -2.97 7.68 -13.24
N ALA A 28 -4.12 7.11 -12.90
CA ALA A 28 -4.72 7.37 -11.61
C ALA A 28 -3.86 6.79 -10.48
N ALA A 29 -3.55 5.49 -10.55
CA ALA A 29 -2.92 4.79 -9.45
C ALA A 29 -1.45 5.17 -9.23
N VAL A 30 -0.68 5.38 -10.29
CA VAL A 30 0.77 5.68 -10.18
C VAL A 30 1.03 7.18 -10.17
N PHE A 31 0.34 7.92 -11.05
CA PHE A 31 0.61 9.33 -11.28
C PHE A 31 -0.40 10.26 -10.62
N GLY A 32 -1.46 9.76 -9.98
CA GLY A 32 -2.50 10.60 -9.37
C GLY A 32 -3.28 11.45 -10.38
N ASP A 33 -3.36 11.07 -11.65
CA ASP A 33 -4.23 11.75 -12.63
C ASP A 33 -5.56 11.00 -12.78
N THR A 34 -6.56 11.45 -12.04
CA THR A 34 -7.89 10.81 -11.97
C THR A 34 -8.88 11.35 -13.01
N LYS A 35 -8.48 12.27 -13.90
CA LYS A 35 -9.40 12.97 -14.83
C LYS A 35 -10.17 12.03 -15.76
N ARG A 36 -9.56 10.91 -16.17
CA ARG A 36 -10.13 9.95 -17.12
C ARG A 36 -10.68 8.68 -16.45
N ILE A 37 -10.71 8.65 -15.12
CA ILE A 37 -11.01 7.40 -14.38
C ILE A 37 -12.48 7.00 -14.42
N SER A 38 -13.38 7.95 -14.73
CA SER A 38 -14.83 7.78 -14.64
C SER A 38 -15.36 6.47 -15.27
N PRO A 39 -14.90 6.04 -16.46
CA PRO A 39 -15.43 4.82 -17.08
C PRO A 39 -14.96 3.49 -16.45
N ILE A 40 -13.97 3.52 -15.55
CA ILE A 40 -13.50 2.32 -14.86
C ILE A 40 -13.68 2.36 -13.35
N ILE A 41 -14.01 3.52 -12.77
CA ILE A 41 -14.10 3.72 -11.32
C ILE A 41 -15.10 2.77 -10.66
N ASP A 42 -16.17 2.42 -11.35
CA ASP A 42 -17.23 1.58 -10.79
C ASP A 42 -16.80 0.13 -10.59
N TYR A 43 -15.86 -0.38 -11.41
CA TYR A 43 -15.24 -1.68 -11.15
C TYR A 43 -14.54 -1.69 -9.79
N PHE A 44 -13.75 -0.65 -9.49
CA PHE A 44 -13.04 -0.51 -8.22
C PHE A 44 -13.98 -0.27 -7.03
N LYS A 45 -15.09 0.46 -7.22
CA LYS A 45 -16.12 0.60 -6.18
C LYS A 45 -16.78 -0.76 -5.87
N LYS A 46 -17.16 -1.51 -6.90
CA LYS A 46 -17.78 -2.84 -6.77
C LYS A 46 -16.86 -3.85 -6.10
N THR A 47 -15.55 -3.79 -6.34
CA THR A 47 -14.56 -4.66 -5.68
C THR A 47 -14.03 -4.10 -4.36
N GLN A 48 -14.46 -2.89 -3.95
CA GLN A 48 -13.92 -2.15 -2.80
C GLN A 48 -12.40 -1.96 -2.83
N THR A 49 -11.85 -1.79 -4.02
CA THR A 49 -10.41 -1.56 -4.24
C THR A 49 -10.11 -0.14 -4.75
N ILE A 50 -11.00 0.82 -4.47
CA ILE A 50 -10.82 2.22 -4.90
C ILE A 50 -9.56 2.87 -4.33
N HIS A 51 -9.05 2.37 -3.20
CA HIS A 51 -7.77 2.82 -2.62
C HIS A 51 -6.56 2.56 -3.52
N ILE A 52 -6.66 1.63 -4.49
CA ILE A 52 -5.61 1.39 -5.49
C ILE A 52 -5.50 2.58 -6.45
N LEU A 53 -6.59 3.30 -6.72
CA LEU A 53 -6.62 4.42 -7.66
C LEU A 53 -6.03 5.72 -7.10
N SER A 54 -5.71 5.76 -5.81
CA SER A 54 -5.03 6.88 -5.18
C SER A 54 -3.66 6.44 -4.68
N VAL A 55 -2.69 7.34 -4.77
CA VAL A 55 -1.32 7.10 -4.34
C VAL A 55 -1.31 6.93 -2.82
N SER A 56 -1.27 5.67 -2.38
CA SER A 56 -1.41 5.28 -0.98
C SER A 56 -0.07 5.02 -0.30
N GLY A 57 -0.10 4.80 1.03
CA GLY A 57 1.07 4.42 1.84
C GLY A 57 1.81 3.19 1.31
N VAL A 58 1.07 2.26 0.72
CA VAL A 58 1.61 1.05 0.11
C VAL A 58 2.42 1.38 -1.14
N HIS A 59 1.96 2.30 -2.00
CA HIS A 59 2.70 2.76 -3.17
C HIS A 59 4.03 3.40 -2.77
N MET A 60 4.01 4.22 -1.72
CA MET A 60 5.20 4.88 -1.19
C MET A 60 6.18 3.89 -0.55
N SER A 61 5.66 2.90 0.16
CA SER A 61 6.46 1.82 0.74
C SER A 61 7.11 0.95 -0.34
N PHE A 62 6.38 0.65 -1.43
CA PHE A 62 6.93 -0.08 -2.58
C PHE A 62 7.99 0.73 -3.31
N ALA A 63 7.76 2.02 -3.55
CA ALA A 63 8.76 2.92 -4.12
C ALA A 63 10.05 2.85 -3.29
N PHE A 64 9.95 3.13 -1.99
CA PHE A 64 11.09 3.05 -1.08
C PHE A 64 11.78 1.69 -1.11
N ALA A 65 11.02 0.59 -0.95
CA ALA A 65 11.57 -0.76 -0.84
C ALA A 65 12.28 -1.21 -2.13
N ILE A 66 11.71 -0.94 -3.30
CA ILE A 66 12.32 -1.30 -4.59
C ILE A 66 13.67 -0.59 -4.73
N PHE A 67 13.69 0.74 -4.56
CA PHE A 67 14.93 1.51 -4.71
C PHE A 67 15.95 1.19 -3.61
N TYR A 68 15.51 0.98 -2.37
CA TYR A 68 16.35 0.51 -1.27
C TYR A 68 17.04 -0.81 -1.64
N LEU A 69 16.28 -1.81 -2.10
CA LEU A 69 16.83 -3.14 -2.42
C LEU A 69 17.78 -3.09 -3.61
N LEU A 70 17.45 -2.32 -4.64
CA LEU A 70 18.31 -2.12 -5.81
C LEU A 70 19.64 -1.49 -5.41
N LEU A 71 19.60 -0.39 -4.64
CA LEU A 71 20.81 0.29 -4.18
C LEU A 71 21.61 -0.55 -3.20
N PHE A 72 20.94 -1.24 -2.26
CA PHE A 72 21.60 -2.14 -1.33
C PHE A 72 22.37 -3.23 -2.06
N LYS A 73 21.73 -3.90 -3.04
CA LYS A 73 22.36 -4.94 -3.86
C LYS A 73 23.47 -4.40 -4.75
N PHE A 74 23.29 -3.21 -5.31
CA PHE A 74 24.33 -2.55 -6.11
C PHE A 74 25.56 -2.25 -5.27
N PHE A 75 25.40 -1.60 -4.11
CA PHE A 75 26.50 -1.26 -3.22
C PHE A 75 27.15 -2.48 -2.55
N SER A 76 26.39 -3.55 -2.28
CA SER A 76 26.97 -4.79 -1.73
C SER A 76 27.92 -5.48 -2.70
N ASN A 77 27.78 -5.24 -4.00
CA ASN A 77 28.67 -5.82 -5.03
C ASN A 77 29.97 -5.04 -5.22
N ILE A 78 30.13 -3.87 -4.58
CA ILE A 78 31.27 -2.98 -4.78
C ILE A 78 32.06 -2.87 -3.47
N LYS A 79 33.29 -3.39 -3.47
CA LYS A 79 34.20 -3.41 -2.30
C LYS A 79 34.36 -2.08 -1.61
N LEU A 80 34.46 -0.99 -2.38
CA LEU A 80 34.61 0.35 -1.84
C LEU A 80 33.45 0.73 -0.90
N PHE A 81 32.22 0.35 -1.24
CA PHE A 81 31.04 0.78 -0.48
C PHE A 81 30.85 -0.06 0.78
N TYR A 82 30.88 -1.39 0.69
CA TYR A 82 30.65 -2.25 1.86
C TYR A 82 31.79 -2.22 2.87
N SER A 83 33.01 -1.86 2.45
CA SER A 83 34.17 -1.75 3.35
C SER A 83 34.25 -0.42 4.11
N ARG A 84 33.56 0.63 3.65
CA ARG A 84 33.72 2.01 4.19
C ARG A 84 32.42 2.61 4.76
N TYR A 85 31.26 2.15 4.30
CA TYR A 85 29.98 2.74 4.64
C TYR A 85 29.00 1.70 5.19
N ASN A 86 28.09 2.16 6.03
CA ASN A 86 26.93 1.36 6.41
C ASN A 86 25.95 1.31 5.23
N LEU A 87 25.95 0.20 4.51
CA LEU A 87 25.12 -0.02 3.31
C LEU A 87 23.63 0.22 3.57
N LYS A 88 23.13 -0.11 4.77
CA LYS A 88 21.72 0.06 5.12
C LYS A 88 21.35 1.55 5.15
N ILE A 89 22.22 2.40 5.71
CA ILE A 89 21.99 3.84 5.76
C ILE A 89 22.08 4.43 4.35
N LEU A 90 23.11 4.06 3.58
CA LEU A 90 23.30 4.58 2.22
C LEU A 90 22.13 4.20 1.29
N ALA A 91 21.68 2.94 1.33
CA ALA A 91 20.52 2.48 0.58
C ALA A 91 19.22 3.15 1.05
N SER A 92 19.06 3.41 2.37
CA SER A 92 17.90 4.13 2.91
C SER A 92 17.85 5.57 2.44
N LEU A 93 18.98 6.28 2.43
CA LEU A 93 19.07 7.65 1.92
C LEU A 93 18.72 7.72 0.44
N GLY A 94 19.25 6.80 -0.37
CA GLY A 94 18.88 6.72 -1.79
C GLY A 94 17.40 6.36 -2.00
N GLY A 95 16.86 5.44 -1.21
CA GLY A 95 15.43 5.12 -1.20
C GLY A 95 14.55 6.33 -0.87
N ILE A 96 14.95 7.17 0.09
CA ILE A 96 14.27 8.43 0.41
C ILE A 96 14.29 9.39 -0.78
N ILE A 97 15.44 9.57 -1.43
CA ILE A 97 15.58 10.47 -2.59
C ILE A 97 14.65 10.02 -3.72
N PHE A 98 14.65 8.73 -4.06
CA PHE A 98 13.75 8.22 -5.10
C PHE A 98 12.28 8.32 -4.72
N SER A 99 11.94 8.05 -3.46
CA SER A 99 10.57 8.22 -2.97
C SER A 99 10.13 9.68 -3.03
N LEU A 100 11.03 10.63 -2.74
CA LEU A 100 10.77 12.06 -2.91
C LEU A 100 10.56 12.44 -4.38
N LEU A 101 11.34 11.89 -5.30
CA LEU A 101 11.12 12.11 -6.73
C LEU A 101 9.75 11.57 -7.17
N TYR A 102 9.42 10.35 -6.75
CA TYR A 102 8.11 9.76 -7.01
C TYR A 102 6.97 10.58 -6.41
N PHE A 103 7.12 11.07 -5.16
CA PHE A 103 6.15 11.93 -4.49
C PHE A 103 5.81 13.16 -5.34
N ASN A 104 6.83 13.83 -5.87
CA ASN A 104 6.65 15.00 -6.74
C ASN A 104 5.96 14.65 -8.06
N ILE A 105 6.18 13.45 -8.60
CA ILE A 105 5.54 12.97 -9.84
C ILE A 105 4.09 12.54 -9.60
N SER A 106 3.78 12.05 -8.41
CA SER A 106 2.48 11.48 -8.02
C SER A 106 1.34 12.51 -7.89
N GLY A 107 1.62 13.80 -8.09
CA GLY A 107 0.61 14.86 -8.10
C GLY A 107 0.31 15.51 -6.75
N LEU A 108 1.09 15.19 -5.71
CA LEU A 108 1.03 15.85 -4.40
C LEU A 108 -0.36 15.83 -3.74
N GLU A 109 -1.15 14.78 -3.99
CA GLU A 109 -2.43 14.61 -3.31
C GLU A 109 -2.24 14.43 -1.80
N ILE A 110 -3.24 14.82 -1.01
CA ILE A 110 -3.20 14.75 0.47
C ILE A 110 -2.85 13.34 0.99
N PRO A 111 -3.39 12.23 0.44
CA PRO A 111 -3.00 10.88 0.84
C PRO A 111 -1.51 10.56 0.57
N ALA A 112 -0.96 11.06 -0.54
CA ALA A 112 0.44 10.88 -0.89
C ALA A 112 1.37 11.65 0.08
N VAL A 113 0.98 12.87 0.50
CA VAL A 113 1.72 13.67 1.47
C VAL A 113 1.83 12.94 2.81
N ARG A 114 0.71 12.44 3.33
CA ARG A 114 0.65 11.67 4.59
C ARG A 114 1.55 10.43 4.51
N SER A 115 1.40 9.69 3.43
CA SER A 115 2.15 8.47 3.14
C SER A 115 3.66 8.71 3.08
N PHE A 116 4.08 9.78 2.41
CA PHE A 116 5.49 10.17 2.31
C PHE A 116 6.06 10.58 3.67
N ILE A 117 5.33 11.38 4.45
CA ILE A 117 5.76 11.80 5.80
C ILE A 117 5.90 10.59 6.73
N MET A 118 4.92 9.68 6.73
CA MET A 118 4.97 8.44 7.53
C MET A 118 6.17 7.57 7.14
N MET A 119 6.38 7.36 5.83
CA MET A 119 7.52 6.63 5.31
C MET A 119 8.85 7.29 5.74
N LEU A 120 8.96 8.61 5.61
CA LEU A 120 10.17 9.35 5.93
C LEU A 120 10.52 9.23 7.42
N LEU A 121 9.54 9.45 8.30
CA LEU A 121 9.71 9.32 9.75
C LEU A 121 10.04 7.89 10.16
N PHE A 122 9.40 6.90 9.52
CA PHE A 122 9.73 5.49 9.74
C PHE A 122 11.18 5.21 9.36
N VAL A 123 11.62 5.61 8.16
CA VAL A 123 13.00 5.38 7.70
C VAL A 123 14.01 6.10 8.59
N PHE A 124 13.74 7.35 8.99
CA PHE A 124 14.60 8.07 9.94
C PHE A 124 14.68 7.36 11.30
N SER A 125 13.58 6.80 11.79
CA SER A 125 13.61 6.01 13.03
C SER A 125 14.54 4.80 12.93
N ILE A 126 14.68 4.19 11.75
CA ILE A 126 15.62 3.11 11.49
C ILE A 126 17.05 3.65 11.50
N ILE A 127 17.30 4.75 10.78
CA ILE A 127 18.64 5.35 10.62
C ILE A 127 19.19 5.81 11.97
N PHE A 128 18.38 6.47 12.80
CA PHE A 128 18.79 7.01 14.09
C PHE A 128 18.64 6.01 15.25
N GLY A 129 18.17 4.78 14.98
CA GLY A 129 17.96 3.78 16.02
C GLY A 129 16.87 4.17 17.03
N TRP A 130 15.94 5.05 16.67
CA TRP A 130 14.79 5.43 17.50
C TRP A 130 13.73 4.32 17.61
N GLN A 131 14.01 3.15 17.00
CA GLN A 131 13.15 1.98 17.06
C GLN A 131 13.03 1.44 18.48
N LYS A 132 12.01 1.92 19.20
CA LYS A 132 11.40 1.15 20.28
C LYS A 132 9.95 0.78 20.00
N ASN A 133 9.21 1.60 19.25
CA ASN A 133 7.78 1.33 19.03
C ASN A 133 7.22 2.02 17.77
N ALA A 134 6.72 1.25 16.79
CA ALA A 134 6.07 1.76 15.58
C ALA A 134 4.80 2.58 15.88
N TYR A 135 4.10 2.29 16.98
CA TYR A 135 2.96 3.08 17.42
C TYR A 135 3.36 4.51 17.78
N ASN A 136 4.54 4.73 18.35
CA ASN A 136 5.00 6.09 18.70
C ASN A 136 5.16 6.95 17.46
N ILE A 137 5.64 6.38 16.35
CA ILE A 137 5.78 7.09 15.08
C ILE A 137 4.39 7.43 14.53
N LEU A 138 3.46 6.47 14.56
CA LEU A 138 2.08 6.69 14.12
C LEU A 138 1.42 7.83 14.91
N PHE A 139 1.48 7.79 16.24
CA PHE A 139 0.91 8.85 17.09
C PHE A 139 1.63 10.19 16.92
N PHE A 140 2.96 10.18 16.76
CA PHE A 140 3.70 11.41 16.48
C PHE A 140 3.24 12.06 15.18
N VAL A 141 3.06 11.29 14.11
CA VAL A 141 2.53 11.81 12.83
C VAL A 141 1.11 12.36 13.05
N ALA A 142 0.26 11.67 13.80
CA ALA A 142 -1.10 12.14 14.11
C ALA A 142 -1.07 13.50 14.81
N CYS A 143 -0.19 13.66 15.81
CA CYS A 143 0.00 14.92 16.53
C CYS A 143 0.49 16.04 15.61
N VAL A 144 1.45 15.75 14.72
CA VAL A 144 1.94 16.74 13.74
C VAL A 144 0.79 17.23 12.86
N PHE A 145 -0.01 16.33 12.28
CA PHE A 145 -1.16 16.73 11.47
C PHE A 145 -2.20 17.50 12.28
N PHE A 146 -2.49 17.08 13.51
CA PHE A 146 -3.39 17.80 14.40
C PHE A 146 -2.91 19.22 14.72
N ILE A 147 -1.60 19.44 14.91
CA ILE A 147 -1.05 20.77 15.17
C ILE A 147 -1.22 21.69 13.95
N PHE A 148 -1.01 21.19 12.73
CA PHE A 148 -1.06 22.01 11.52
C PHE A 148 -2.47 22.28 10.99
N TYR A 149 -3.40 21.34 11.20
CA TYR A 149 -4.73 21.36 10.58
C TYR A 149 -5.88 21.28 11.60
N GLY A 150 -5.58 21.20 12.90
CA GLY A 150 -6.57 21.16 13.97
C GLY A 150 -7.44 19.90 13.98
N PHE A 151 -8.65 20.04 14.54
CA PHE A 151 -9.63 18.95 14.64
C PHE A 151 -10.22 18.53 13.28
N GLU A 152 -10.16 19.39 12.26
CA GLU A 152 -10.74 19.11 10.93
C GLU A 152 -10.10 17.90 10.25
N VAL A 153 -8.85 17.58 10.61
CA VAL A 153 -8.14 16.40 10.13
C VAL A 153 -8.90 15.11 10.43
N PHE A 154 -9.54 15.02 11.59
CA PHE A 154 -10.26 13.81 12.00
C PHE A 154 -11.61 13.66 11.30
N SER A 155 -12.10 14.71 10.66
CA SER A 155 -13.28 14.67 9.80
C SER A 155 -12.96 14.15 8.40
N ASP A 156 -11.69 14.14 8.00
CA ASP A 156 -11.27 13.58 6.73
C ASP A 156 -11.26 12.04 6.79
N ILE A 157 -12.17 11.44 6.02
CA ILE A 157 -12.33 9.99 5.88
C ILE A 157 -10.99 9.33 5.54
N SER A 158 -10.22 9.91 4.62
CA SER A 158 -8.95 9.36 4.16
C SER A 158 -7.87 9.40 5.25
N PHE A 159 -7.94 10.38 6.16
CA PHE A 159 -7.06 10.42 7.33
C PHE A 159 -7.41 9.30 8.30
N VAL A 160 -8.69 9.20 8.69
CA VAL A 160 -9.15 8.19 9.65
C VAL A 160 -8.86 6.79 9.12
N LEU A 161 -9.18 6.51 7.85
CA LEU A 161 -8.92 5.21 7.21
C LEU A 161 -7.42 4.87 7.26
N SER A 162 -6.55 5.81 6.89
CA SER A 162 -5.10 5.57 6.85
C SER A 162 -4.52 5.27 8.24
N PHE A 163 -4.87 6.04 9.26
CA PHE A 163 -4.32 5.86 10.60
C PHE A 163 -4.87 4.61 11.30
N VAL A 164 -6.18 4.36 11.20
CA VAL A 164 -6.81 3.17 11.79
C VAL A 164 -6.28 1.91 11.13
N MET A 165 -6.20 1.88 9.80
CA MET A 165 -5.66 0.71 9.09
C MET A 165 -4.15 0.53 9.34
N THR A 166 -3.38 1.61 9.46
CA THR A 166 -1.95 1.53 9.82
C THR A 166 -1.76 1.00 11.24
N PHE A 167 -2.60 1.41 12.19
CA PHE A 167 -2.61 0.87 13.55
C PHE A 167 -2.81 -0.65 13.53
N PHE A 168 -3.82 -1.13 12.80
CA PHE A 168 -4.09 -2.56 12.68
C PHE A 168 -2.99 -3.31 11.92
N ALA A 169 -2.36 -2.70 10.91
CA ALA A 169 -1.21 -3.28 10.23
C ALA A 169 -0.04 -3.52 11.21
N ILE A 170 0.27 -2.55 12.06
CA ILE A 170 1.29 -2.70 13.12
C ILE A 170 0.88 -3.79 14.12
N TYR A 171 -0.39 -3.79 14.54
CA TYR A 171 -0.93 -4.80 15.45
C TYR A 171 -0.79 -6.22 14.89
N PHE A 172 -1.24 -6.46 13.67
CA PHE A 172 -1.16 -7.79 13.05
C PHE A 172 0.27 -8.20 12.72
N ALA A 173 1.17 -7.28 12.35
CA ALA A 173 2.59 -7.58 12.21
C ALA A 173 3.19 -8.11 13.53
N ASN A 174 2.82 -7.51 14.66
CA ASN A 174 3.24 -7.99 15.99
C ASN A 174 2.61 -9.35 16.32
N VAL A 175 1.33 -9.58 15.98
CA VAL A 175 0.67 -10.89 16.15
C VAL A 175 1.39 -11.99 15.35
N ILE A 176 1.67 -11.73 14.07
CA ILE A 176 2.41 -12.65 13.18
C ILE A 176 3.77 -13.01 13.78
N SER A 177 4.48 -12.03 14.33
CA SER A 177 5.77 -12.22 14.99
C SER A 177 5.65 -13.07 16.27
N ARG A 178 4.66 -12.78 17.12
CA ARG A 178 4.34 -13.56 18.35
C ARG A 178 4.03 -15.02 18.02
N LEU A 179 3.24 -15.26 16.98
CA LEU A 179 2.84 -16.60 16.51
C LEU A 179 3.90 -17.31 15.66
N ARG A 180 4.99 -16.63 15.29
CA ARG A 180 6.08 -17.14 14.45
C ARG A 180 5.59 -17.78 13.13
N LEU A 181 4.58 -17.16 12.51
CA LEU A 181 4.01 -17.69 11.26
C LEU A 181 5.04 -17.69 10.14
N LYS A 182 5.10 -18.79 9.35
CA LYS A 182 5.94 -18.82 8.14
C LYS A 182 5.45 -17.78 7.14
N LYS A 183 6.35 -17.26 6.29
CA LYS A 183 6.10 -16.13 5.36
C LYS A 183 4.78 -16.23 4.58
N PHE A 184 4.46 -17.40 4.04
CA PHE A 184 3.22 -17.62 3.29
C PHE A 184 1.97 -17.48 4.16
N TYR A 185 1.95 -18.11 5.33
CA TYR A 185 0.83 -18.01 6.28
C TYR A 185 0.75 -16.62 6.93
N ALA A 186 1.89 -15.98 7.16
CA ALA A 186 1.95 -14.60 7.63
C ALA A 186 1.29 -13.64 6.62
N PHE A 187 1.57 -13.83 5.33
CA PHE A 187 0.95 -13.06 4.26
C PHE A 187 -0.57 -13.29 4.20
N LEU A 188 -1.02 -14.55 4.18
CA LEU A 188 -2.44 -14.86 4.21
C LEU A 188 -3.13 -14.27 5.44
N PHE A 189 -2.56 -14.48 6.63
CA PHE A 189 -3.08 -13.92 7.88
C PHE A 189 -3.21 -12.39 7.78
N PHE A 190 -2.16 -11.71 7.33
CA PHE A 190 -2.17 -10.25 7.20
C PHE A 190 -3.30 -9.78 6.27
N SER A 191 -3.41 -10.35 5.06
CA SER A 191 -4.44 -9.96 4.08
C SER A 191 -5.86 -10.22 4.59
N ILE A 192 -6.08 -11.35 5.27
CA ILE A 192 -7.39 -11.73 5.80
C ILE A 192 -7.82 -10.77 6.90
N PHE A 193 -6.97 -10.56 7.90
CA PHE A 193 -7.31 -9.75 9.06
C PHE A 193 -7.39 -8.26 8.72
N MET A 194 -6.54 -7.76 7.82
CA MET A 194 -6.67 -6.40 7.29
C MET A 194 -8.00 -6.21 6.54
N GLY A 195 -8.43 -7.20 5.75
CA GLY A 195 -9.72 -7.17 5.07
C GLY A 195 -10.91 -7.20 6.03
N ILE A 196 -10.86 -8.00 7.10
CA ILE A 196 -11.93 -8.04 8.10
C ILE A 196 -12.02 -6.71 8.88
N PHE A 197 -10.88 -6.17 9.29
CA PHE A 197 -10.83 -4.95 10.09
C PHE A 197 -11.07 -3.68 9.27
N SER A 198 -11.03 -3.73 7.94
CA SER A 198 -11.50 -2.60 7.11
C SER A 198 -13.03 -2.52 7.03
N ILE A 199 -13.77 -3.61 7.29
CA ILE A 199 -15.23 -3.67 7.12
C ILE A 199 -15.98 -2.65 7.99
N PRO A 200 -15.76 -2.54 9.32
CA PRO A 200 -16.54 -1.61 10.14
C PRO A 200 -16.42 -0.15 9.69
N LEU A 201 -15.23 0.27 9.31
CA LEU A 201 -14.96 1.63 8.85
C LEU A 201 -15.49 1.87 7.44
N SER A 202 -15.36 0.89 6.55
CA SER A 202 -15.94 0.94 5.21
C SER A 202 -17.47 1.02 5.29
N LEU A 203 -18.09 0.27 6.20
CA LEU A 203 -19.53 0.34 6.45
C LEU A 203 -19.96 1.70 6.99
N HIS A 204 -19.22 2.25 7.95
CA HIS A 204 -19.51 3.55 8.54
C HIS A 204 -19.56 4.67 7.49
N TYR A 205 -18.56 4.73 6.61
CA TYR A 205 -18.44 5.82 5.64
C TYR A 205 -19.17 5.57 4.32
N PHE A 206 -19.23 4.33 3.85
CA PHE A 206 -19.79 4.03 2.52
C PHE A 206 -21.18 3.39 2.57
N GLY A 207 -21.58 2.76 3.68
CA GLY A 207 -22.91 2.14 3.84
C GLY A 207 -23.16 0.88 3.00
N TYR A 208 -22.09 0.26 2.47
CA TYR A 208 -22.20 -1.01 1.76
C TYR A 208 -20.96 -1.89 1.91
N VAL A 209 -21.14 -3.19 1.74
CA VAL A 209 -20.06 -4.19 1.63
C VAL A 209 -20.18 -4.91 0.30
N SER A 210 -19.06 -5.17 -0.35
CA SER A 210 -19.00 -6.05 -1.52
C SER A 210 -18.64 -7.47 -1.12
N THR A 211 -19.37 -8.46 -1.65
CA THR A 211 -19.06 -9.88 -1.43
C THR A 211 -17.69 -10.30 -1.97
N THR A 212 -17.17 -9.60 -2.97
CA THR A 212 -15.86 -9.91 -3.57
C THR A 212 -14.73 -9.08 -3.00
N SER A 213 -14.98 -8.16 -2.07
CA SER A 213 -13.96 -7.28 -1.45
C SER A 213 -12.76 -8.05 -0.90
N PHE A 214 -13.03 -9.11 -0.14
CA PHE A 214 -12.00 -9.94 0.45
C PHE A 214 -11.09 -10.60 -0.60
N VAL A 215 -11.69 -11.25 -1.60
CA VAL A 215 -10.94 -11.91 -2.69
C VAL A 215 -10.19 -10.87 -3.51
N SER A 216 -10.81 -9.73 -3.75
CA SER A 216 -10.22 -8.61 -4.49
C SER A 216 -8.96 -8.09 -3.80
N ASN A 217 -8.98 -7.89 -2.49
CA ASN A 217 -7.79 -7.42 -1.75
C ASN A 217 -6.66 -8.48 -1.70
N ILE A 218 -6.99 -9.78 -1.69
CA ILE A 218 -5.98 -10.85 -1.73
C ILE A 218 -5.30 -10.98 -3.09
N VAL A 219 -6.01 -10.65 -4.18
CA VAL A 219 -5.51 -10.85 -5.55
C VAL A 219 -5.00 -9.54 -6.15
N LEU A 220 -5.80 -8.48 -6.12
CA LEU A 220 -5.52 -7.22 -6.81
C LEU A 220 -4.41 -6.42 -6.13
N ASP A 221 -4.44 -6.24 -4.80
CA ASP A 221 -3.42 -5.44 -4.11
C ASP A 221 -2.00 -6.01 -4.30
N PRO A 222 -1.74 -7.33 -4.14
CA PRO A 222 -0.42 -7.89 -4.39
C PRO A 222 -0.04 -7.88 -5.86
N TYR A 223 -0.99 -8.14 -6.77
CA TYR A 223 -0.72 -8.06 -8.21
C TYR A 223 -0.28 -6.64 -8.58
N PHE A 224 -1.00 -5.64 -8.09
CA PHE A 224 -0.67 -4.25 -8.33
C PHE A 224 0.69 -3.88 -7.74
N GLY A 225 0.92 -4.22 -6.47
CA GLY A 225 2.15 -3.90 -5.76
C GLY A 225 3.41 -4.60 -6.27
N PHE A 226 3.33 -5.89 -6.64
CA PHE A 226 4.50 -6.67 -7.03
C PHE A 226 4.73 -6.75 -8.54
N LEU A 227 3.73 -6.49 -9.38
CA LEU A 227 3.88 -6.52 -10.84
C LEU A 227 3.72 -5.13 -11.45
N ILE A 228 2.58 -4.47 -11.22
CA ILE A 228 2.27 -3.20 -11.88
C ILE A 228 3.21 -2.09 -11.40
N MET A 229 3.42 -1.94 -10.10
CA MET A 229 4.28 -0.88 -9.55
C MET A 229 5.74 -0.95 -10.02
N PRO A 230 6.46 -2.09 -9.93
CA PRO A 230 7.81 -2.19 -10.48
C PRO A 230 7.88 -1.90 -11.98
N LEU A 231 6.93 -2.43 -12.76
CA LEU A 231 6.85 -2.14 -14.20
C LEU A 231 6.58 -0.66 -14.45
N SER A 232 5.76 0.00 -13.63
CA SER A 232 5.48 1.42 -13.79
C SER A 232 6.72 2.27 -13.54
N PHE A 233 7.54 1.94 -12.54
CA PHE A 233 8.84 2.59 -12.32
C PHE A 233 9.83 2.31 -13.44
N LEU A 234 9.86 1.09 -13.99
CA LEU A 234 10.65 0.80 -15.18
C LEU A 234 10.14 1.60 -16.38
N GLY A 235 8.83 1.79 -16.54
CA GLY A 235 8.23 2.60 -17.61
C GLY A 235 8.71 4.05 -17.59
N ILE A 236 8.93 4.63 -16.40
CA ILE A 236 9.55 5.95 -16.24
C ILE A 236 10.97 5.97 -16.83
N VAL A 237 11.77 4.93 -16.60
CA VAL A 237 13.12 4.82 -17.16
C VAL A 237 13.08 4.60 -18.66
N PHE A 238 12.22 3.70 -19.12
CA PHE A 238 12.06 3.32 -20.53
C PHE A 238 11.50 4.45 -21.41
N THR A 239 10.81 5.42 -20.81
CA THR A 239 10.38 6.67 -21.47
C THR A 239 11.53 7.43 -22.13
N PHE A 240 12.77 7.26 -21.64
CA PHE A 240 13.95 7.94 -22.18
C PHE A 240 14.74 7.10 -23.19
N LEU A 241 14.31 5.86 -23.47
CA LEU A 241 15.00 4.95 -24.37
C LEU A 241 14.47 5.04 -25.81
N PRO A 242 15.28 4.66 -26.82
CA PRO A 242 14.85 4.56 -28.21
C PRO A 242 13.61 3.67 -28.41
N TYR A 243 12.81 3.98 -29.45
CA TYR A 243 11.55 3.30 -29.76
C TYR A 243 11.64 1.77 -29.75
N TYR A 244 12.65 1.22 -30.41
CA TYR A 244 12.83 -0.23 -30.54
C TYR A 244 13.07 -0.95 -29.20
N ILE A 245 13.61 -0.25 -28.19
CA ILE A 245 13.85 -0.81 -26.86
C ILE A 245 12.60 -0.69 -25.99
N LYS A 246 11.88 0.44 -26.09
CA LYS A 246 10.66 0.66 -25.30
C LYS A 246 9.46 -0.16 -25.77
N LEU A 247 9.34 -0.43 -27.07
CA LEU A 247 8.21 -1.18 -27.63
C LEU A 247 7.98 -2.56 -26.97
N PRO A 248 8.96 -3.49 -26.91
CA PRO A 248 8.72 -4.80 -26.30
C PRO A 248 8.41 -4.70 -24.81
N PHE A 249 9.02 -3.75 -24.10
CA PHE A 249 8.73 -3.49 -22.69
C PHE A 249 7.29 -3.05 -22.49
N PHE A 250 6.81 -2.07 -23.26
CA PHE A 250 5.45 -1.58 -23.10
C PHE A 250 4.40 -2.59 -23.57
N LEU A 251 4.70 -3.46 -24.53
CA LEU A 251 3.83 -4.58 -24.89
C LEU A 251 3.66 -5.57 -23.72
N LEU A 252 4.77 -5.90 -23.03
CA LEU A 252 4.72 -6.70 -21.82
C LEU A 252 3.94 -5.98 -20.70
N PHE A 253 4.18 -4.69 -20.53
CA PHE A 253 3.52 -3.89 -19.50
C PHE A 253 2.00 -3.82 -19.75
N ASP A 254 1.57 -3.52 -20.98
CA ASP A 254 0.16 -3.53 -21.39
C ASP A 254 -0.47 -4.91 -21.16
N PHE A 255 0.23 -5.99 -21.48
CA PHE A 255 -0.26 -7.35 -21.22
C PHE A 255 -0.47 -7.62 -19.73
N VAL A 256 0.46 -7.22 -18.86
CA VAL A 256 0.33 -7.38 -17.41
C VAL A 256 -0.85 -6.56 -16.88
N VAL A 257 -1.01 -5.32 -17.33
CA VAL A 257 -2.14 -4.48 -16.93
C VAL A 257 -3.46 -5.04 -17.46
N LYS A 258 -3.48 -5.61 -18.67
CA LYS A 258 -4.64 -6.29 -19.25
C LYS A 258 -5.10 -7.45 -18.37
N VAL A 259 -4.18 -8.31 -17.93
CA VAL A 259 -4.51 -9.45 -17.05
C VAL A 259 -5.08 -8.95 -15.74
N TYR A 260 -4.49 -7.92 -15.13
CA TYR A 260 -5.04 -7.28 -13.94
C TYR A 260 -6.47 -6.78 -14.18
N PHE A 261 -6.70 -6.07 -15.28
CA PHE A 261 -7.99 -5.50 -15.61
C PHE A 261 -9.06 -6.58 -15.85
N GLN A 262 -8.69 -7.69 -16.50
CA GLN A 262 -9.58 -8.83 -16.67
C GLN A 262 -9.99 -9.47 -15.33
N ILE A 263 -9.05 -9.62 -14.39
CA ILE A 263 -9.34 -10.12 -13.05
C ILE A 263 -10.26 -9.14 -12.31
N LEU A 264 -9.98 -7.84 -12.39
CA LEU A 264 -10.81 -6.79 -11.78
C LEU A 264 -12.25 -6.83 -12.32
N VAL A 265 -12.44 -6.88 -13.63
CA VAL A 265 -13.78 -6.94 -14.26
C VAL A 265 -14.49 -8.22 -13.84
N PHE A 266 -13.82 -9.37 -13.88
CA PHE A 266 -14.40 -10.64 -13.42
C PHE A 266 -14.88 -10.59 -11.96
N LEU A 267 -14.06 -10.04 -11.05
CA LEU A 267 -14.42 -9.90 -9.63
C LEU A 267 -15.51 -8.85 -9.41
N SER A 268 -15.54 -7.81 -10.22
CA SER A 268 -16.59 -6.79 -10.19
C SER A 268 -17.93 -7.34 -10.68
N ASP A 269 -17.94 -8.16 -11.73
CA ASP A 269 -19.17 -8.75 -12.26
C ASP A 269 -19.74 -9.81 -11.31
N ALA A 270 -18.88 -10.52 -10.59
CA ALA A 270 -19.27 -11.42 -9.51
C ALA A 270 -19.66 -10.69 -8.20
N ALA A 271 -19.41 -9.38 -8.10
CA ALA A 271 -19.66 -8.61 -6.89
C ALA A 271 -21.16 -8.40 -6.66
N LYS A 272 -21.63 -8.76 -5.47
CA LYS A 272 -22.93 -8.33 -4.95
C LYS A 272 -22.70 -7.25 -3.91
N ILE A 273 -23.29 -6.08 -4.15
CA ILE A 273 -23.27 -4.97 -3.20
C ILE A 273 -24.38 -5.21 -2.18
N ILE A 274 -24.00 -5.40 -0.94
CA ILE A 274 -24.93 -5.54 0.19
C ILE A 274 -24.97 -4.19 0.89
N HIS A 275 -26.07 -3.47 0.73
CA HIS A 275 -26.32 -2.24 1.47
C HIS A 275 -26.68 -2.60 2.91
N LEU A 276 -25.98 -1.98 3.86
CA LEU A 276 -26.16 -2.22 5.29
C LEU A 276 -26.34 -0.87 5.99
N HIS A 277 -27.00 -0.89 7.14
CA HIS A 277 -27.15 0.30 7.96
C HIS A 277 -25.76 0.80 8.39
N GLN A 278 -25.50 2.10 8.21
CA GLN A 278 -24.23 2.71 8.58
C GLN A 278 -24.12 2.69 10.13
N PRO A 279 -23.18 1.93 10.72
CA PRO A 279 -23.00 1.93 12.15
C PRO A 279 -22.57 3.32 12.62
N ASN A 280 -23.04 3.78 13.78
CA ASN A 280 -22.49 4.99 14.38
C ASN A 280 -21.03 4.77 14.83
N SER A 281 -20.28 5.85 15.08
CA SER A 281 -18.86 5.76 15.42
C SER A 281 -18.60 4.96 16.71
N ILE A 282 -19.54 4.96 17.66
CA ILE A 282 -19.46 4.18 18.90
C ILE A 282 -19.49 2.67 18.59
N LEU A 283 -20.44 2.23 17.75
CA LEU A 283 -20.57 0.84 17.33
C LEU A 283 -19.32 0.40 16.56
N VAL A 284 -18.74 1.25 15.72
CA VAL A 284 -17.48 0.96 15.02
C VAL A 284 -16.35 0.69 16.02
N VAL A 285 -16.21 1.54 17.05
CA VAL A 285 -15.21 1.33 18.12
C VAL A 285 -15.47 0.03 18.88
N MET A 286 -16.73 -0.25 19.22
CA MET A 286 -17.10 -1.50 19.89
C MET A 286 -16.77 -2.74 19.04
N LEU A 287 -17.04 -2.70 17.73
CA LEU A 287 -16.67 -3.78 16.80
C LEU A 287 -15.16 -3.99 16.76
N TYR A 288 -14.38 -2.91 16.79
CA TYR A 288 -12.92 -3.01 16.86
C TYR A 288 -12.40 -3.60 18.17
N LEU A 289 -12.91 -3.14 19.31
CA LEU A 289 -12.55 -3.68 20.62
C LEU A 289 -12.91 -5.17 20.72
N PHE A 290 -14.10 -5.53 20.23
CA PHE A 290 -14.55 -6.92 20.18
C PHE A 290 -13.66 -7.78 19.27
N GLY A 291 -13.31 -7.27 18.08
CA GLY A 291 -12.40 -7.94 17.16
C GLY A 291 -11.01 -8.17 17.78
N ILE A 292 -10.43 -7.16 18.43
CA ILE A 292 -9.15 -7.29 19.14
C ILE A 292 -9.25 -8.34 20.26
N ALA A 293 -10.33 -8.30 21.06
CA ALA A 293 -10.54 -9.27 22.13
C ALA A 293 -10.61 -10.71 21.62
N ILE A 294 -11.29 -10.95 20.48
CA ILE A 294 -11.31 -12.25 19.82
C ILE A 294 -9.89 -12.67 19.40
N VAL A 295 -9.13 -11.78 18.76
CA VAL A 295 -7.77 -12.10 18.30
C VAL A 295 -6.86 -12.45 19.47
N GLU A 296 -6.84 -11.66 20.53
CA GLU A 296 -6.03 -11.95 21.73
C GLU A 296 -6.49 -13.25 22.42
N PHE A 297 -7.79 -13.53 22.48
CA PHE A 297 -8.31 -14.79 23.02
C PHE A 297 -7.84 -16.00 22.20
N LEU A 298 -7.88 -15.91 20.87
CA LEU A 298 -7.38 -16.96 19.98
C LEU A 298 -5.87 -17.17 20.13
N ILE A 299 -5.09 -16.10 20.26
CA ILE A 299 -3.64 -16.17 20.52
C ILE A 299 -3.37 -16.85 21.87
N TYR A 300 -4.10 -16.47 22.91
CA TYR A 300 -3.98 -17.10 24.23
C TYR A 300 -4.23 -18.60 24.15
N LYS A 301 -5.34 -19.03 23.53
CA LYS A 301 -5.63 -20.46 23.32
C LYS A 301 -4.55 -21.18 22.52
N PHE A 302 -4.04 -20.55 21.45
CA PHE A 302 -2.98 -21.12 20.63
C PHE A 302 -1.71 -21.36 21.44
N ASN A 303 -1.30 -20.39 22.25
CA ASN A 303 -0.10 -20.50 23.09
C ASN A 303 -0.25 -21.59 24.17
N VAL A 304 -1.42 -21.69 24.82
CA VAL A 304 -1.71 -22.75 25.81
C VAL A 304 -1.69 -24.14 25.16
N ALA A 305 -2.27 -24.30 23.98
CA ALA A 305 -2.23 -25.57 23.26
C ALA A 305 -0.80 -25.96 22.83
N PHE A 306 0.00 -24.96 22.44
CA PHE A 306 1.39 -25.17 22.05
C PHE A 306 2.28 -25.58 23.23
N SER A 307 2.11 -24.96 24.41
CA SER A 307 2.86 -25.34 25.62
C SER A 307 2.53 -26.76 26.07
N LEU A 308 1.25 -27.13 26.10
CA LEU A 308 0.82 -28.49 26.48
C LEU A 308 1.39 -29.57 25.55
N LYS A 309 1.54 -29.27 24.26
CA LYS A 309 2.10 -30.21 23.27
C LYS A 309 3.62 -30.35 23.38
N ALA A 310 4.32 -29.31 23.84
CA ALA A 310 5.75 -29.38 24.12
C ALA A 310 6.03 -30.26 25.35
N ASP A 311 5.21 -30.12 26.41
CA ASP A 311 5.34 -30.90 27.64
C ASP A 311 5.03 -32.40 27.44
N LEU A 312 4.12 -32.75 26.53
CA LEU A 312 3.79 -34.15 26.20
C LEU A 312 4.80 -34.83 25.26
N SER A 313 5.76 -34.08 24.72
CA SER A 313 6.79 -34.58 23.80
C SER A 313 8.16 -34.78 24.45
N GLN A 314 8.27 -34.50 25.74
CA GLN A 314 9.40 -34.84 26.62
C GLN A 314 9.09 -36.09 27.43
#